data_AF-A0A293L7G5-F1
#
_entry.id   AF-A0A293L7G5-F1
#
_cell.length_a   1.000
_cell.length_b   1.000
_cell.length_c   1.000
_cell.angle_alpha   90.00
_cell.angle_beta   90.00
_cell.angle_gamma   90.00
#
_symmetry.space_group_name_H-M   'P 1'
#
loop_
_entity.id
_entity.type
_entity.pdbx_description
1 polymer ?
#
loop_
_entity_poly.entity_id
_entity_poly.type
_entity_poly.pdbx_seq_one_letter_code
_entity_poly.pdbx_strand_id
1 'polypeptide(L)'
;MSSLGGIYNDYDDPQLEDLLDEEETVILQPKDGWVVPDPVAAGWSWNGNVLRLTRQAFTSSWDVLRTFDFPTATFVGCPSLEAKSSQDFTKAVEKVCGGCTKVTVVHNKDLVIRLLNTFKRVAELVLPHNIRLQSCLSEDKLTSNHPVKVIKGDMCGIGAHHLLLDEVTVLGLVARCEKLEHVDMNLDEILELLPIPFIDAGKRNPALALPVSNYILGSFRHRITLDNIAVNSHVNFHTLQMILSSNKCPSRLQIVTASDNVIAMIPCFENVTNLLVKYINGICSFTLCFSKMSRISS
;
A
#
# COMPACT_ATOMS: atom_id res chain seq x y z
N MET A 1 22.86 -19.96 13.02
CA MET A 1 23.10 -18.53 12.70
C MET A 1 22.07 -18.14 11.66
N SER A 2 21.03 -17.45 12.13
CA SER A 2 19.78 -17.17 11.43
C SER A 2 19.94 -16.06 10.42
N SER A 3 19.64 -16.36 9.16
CA SER A 3 19.51 -15.42 8.06
C SER A 3 18.30 -14.51 8.30
N LEU A 4 18.55 -13.23 8.59
CA LEU A 4 17.54 -12.19 8.48
C LEU A 4 17.35 -11.93 6.98
N GLY A 5 16.24 -12.47 6.46
CA GLY A 5 15.83 -12.34 5.07
C GLY A 5 15.66 -10.87 4.70
N GLY A 6 16.31 -10.49 3.60
CA GLY A 6 16.11 -9.21 2.95
C GLY A 6 14.64 -9.05 2.56
N ILE A 7 14.02 -8.01 3.09
CA ILE A 7 12.80 -7.42 2.53
C ILE A 7 13.28 -6.69 1.27
N TYR A 8 13.41 -7.44 0.18
CA TYR A 8 13.66 -6.89 -1.15
C TYR A 8 12.49 -5.97 -1.57
N ASN A 9 12.79 -4.98 -2.41
CA ASN A 9 11.80 -4.12 -3.05
C ASN A 9 10.72 -4.95 -3.76
N ASP A 10 9.55 -5.07 -3.16
CA ASP A 10 8.40 -5.77 -3.74
C ASP A 10 7.55 -4.87 -4.67
N TYR A 11 8.05 -3.66 -4.99
CA TYR A 11 7.52 -2.80 -6.05
C TYR A 11 8.21 -3.04 -7.40
N ASP A 12 9.34 -3.77 -7.39
CA ASP A 12 10.06 -4.21 -8.59
C ASP A 12 9.65 -5.65 -8.95
N ASP A 13 8.40 -6.06 -8.65
CA ASP A 13 7.88 -7.33 -9.17
C ASP A 13 7.63 -7.14 -10.68
N PRO A 14 8.45 -7.74 -11.56
CA PRO A 14 8.31 -7.55 -13.00
C PRO A 14 6.94 -8.01 -13.49
N GLN A 15 6.32 -8.96 -12.76
CA GLN A 15 5.00 -9.46 -13.10
C GLN A 15 3.91 -8.44 -12.84
N LEU A 16 4.13 -7.44 -11.98
CA LEU A 16 3.18 -6.36 -11.73
C LEU A 16 3.22 -5.30 -12.84
N GLU A 17 4.39 -5.04 -13.42
CA GLU A 17 4.54 -4.12 -14.56
C GLU A 17 3.81 -4.65 -15.81
N ASP A 18 3.87 -5.96 -16.05
CA ASP A 18 3.18 -6.61 -17.17
C ASP A 18 1.64 -6.53 -17.06
N LEU A 19 1.10 -6.31 -15.86
CA LEU A 19 -0.34 -6.24 -15.60
C LEU A 19 -0.92 -4.84 -15.74
N LEU A 20 -0.10 -3.81 -15.99
CA LEU A 20 -0.57 -2.42 -15.98
C LEU A 20 -1.54 -2.10 -17.11
N ASP A 21 -1.34 -2.73 -18.26
CA ASP A 21 -2.17 -2.54 -19.46
C ASP A 21 -3.30 -3.57 -19.57
N GLU A 22 -3.39 -4.52 -18.63
CA GLU A 22 -4.47 -5.50 -18.61
C GLU A 22 -5.76 -4.90 -18.00
N GLU A 23 -6.91 -5.29 -18.55
CA GLU A 23 -8.22 -4.86 -18.06
C GLU A 23 -9.12 -6.06 -17.80
N GLU A 24 -10.05 -5.91 -16.85
CA GLU A 24 -11.06 -6.89 -16.47
C GLU A 24 -10.53 -8.33 -16.29
N THR A 25 -9.34 -8.47 -15.72
CA THR A 25 -8.66 -9.76 -15.57
C THR A 25 -8.61 -10.19 -14.10
N VAL A 26 -8.87 -11.47 -13.87
CA VAL A 26 -8.77 -12.13 -12.56
C VAL A 26 -7.75 -13.24 -12.68
N ILE A 27 -6.75 -13.21 -11.79
CA ILE A 27 -5.68 -14.20 -11.72
C ILE A 27 -5.80 -14.90 -10.37
N LEU A 28 -5.96 -16.20 -10.39
CA LEU A 28 -6.06 -17.03 -9.20
C LEU A 28 -4.84 -17.94 -9.14
N GLN A 29 -4.13 -17.92 -8.02
CA GLN A 29 -3.08 -18.88 -7.74
C GLN A 29 -3.66 -19.97 -6.83
N PRO A 30 -3.81 -21.20 -7.33
CA PRO A 30 -4.31 -22.31 -6.54
C PRO A 30 -3.24 -22.80 -5.56
N LYS A 31 -3.67 -23.57 -4.56
CA LYS A 31 -2.75 -24.30 -3.69
C LYS A 31 -2.01 -25.41 -4.47
N ASP A 32 -0.79 -25.73 -4.04
CA ASP A 32 0.01 -26.82 -4.59
C ASP A 32 -0.79 -28.12 -4.74
N GLY A 33 -0.63 -28.78 -5.88
CA GLY A 33 -1.32 -30.03 -6.20
C GLY A 33 -2.72 -29.84 -6.80
N TRP A 34 -3.12 -28.59 -7.11
CA TRP A 34 -4.34 -28.36 -7.87
C TRP A 34 -4.25 -28.94 -9.28
N VAL A 35 -5.33 -29.61 -9.68
CA VAL A 35 -5.47 -30.19 -11.02
C VAL A 35 -6.51 -29.34 -11.76
N VAL A 36 -6.06 -28.69 -12.84
CA VAL A 36 -6.95 -27.93 -13.71
C VAL A 36 -8.02 -28.86 -14.31
N PRO A 37 -9.30 -28.45 -14.37
CA PRO A 37 -10.33 -29.23 -15.03
C PRO A 37 -9.99 -29.49 -16.51
N ASP A 38 -10.30 -30.70 -16.98
CA ASP A 38 -10.21 -31.09 -18.39
C ASP A 38 -11.59 -31.52 -18.91
N PRO A 39 -12.19 -30.83 -19.90
CA PRO A 39 -11.63 -29.70 -20.63
C PRO A 39 -11.61 -28.39 -19.80
N VAL A 40 -10.64 -27.54 -20.11
CA VAL A 40 -10.56 -26.17 -19.56
C VAL A 40 -11.76 -25.37 -20.09
N ALA A 41 -12.49 -24.72 -19.18
CA ALA A 41 -13.68 -23.96 -19.54
C ALA A 41 -13.33 -22.74 -20.43
N ALA A 42 -14.28 -22.28 -21.24
CA ALA A 42 -14.08 -21.13 -22.10
C ALA A 42 -13.73 -19.86 -21.29
N GLY A 43 -12.72 -19.12 -21.74
CA GLY A 43 -12.24 -17.90 -21.06
C GLY A 43 -11.32 -18.16 -19.87
N TRP A 44 -10.94 -19.42 -19.63
CA TRP A 44 -9.89 -19.80 -18.69
C TRP A 44 -8.56 -19.97 -19.45
N SER A 45 -7.47 -19.49 -18.86
CA SER A 45 -6.11 -19.68 -19.35
C SER A 45 -5.23 -20.16 -18.21
N TRP A 46 -4.66 -21.36 -18.35
CA TRP A 46 -3.80 -21.99 -17.36
C TRP A 46 -2.38 -22.09 -17.90
N ASN A 47 -1.39 -21.61 -17.14
CA ASN A 47 0.03 -21.66 -17.53
C ASN A 47 0.87 -22.66 -16.71
N GLY A 48 0.23 -23.50 -15.90
CA GLY A 48 0.92 -24.42 -14.99
C GLY A 48 1.08 -23.91 -13.55
N ASN A 49 0.86 -22.62 -13.30
CA ASN A 49 0.98 -22.04 -11.95
C ASN A 49 -0.21 -21.14 -11.57
N VAL A 50 -0.72 -20.34 -12.50
CA VAL A 50 -1.84 -19.43 -12.25
C VAL A 50 -2.96 -19.63 -13.27
N LEU A 51 -4.19 -19.52 -12.78
CA LEU A 51 -5.40 -19.52 -13.58
C LEU A 51 -5.77 -18.06 -13.88
N ARG A 52 -5.69 -17.67 -15.14
CA ARG A 52 -6.14 -16.37 -15.65
C ARG A 52 -7.54 -16.50 -16.23
N LEU A 53 -8.40 -15.54 -15.88
CA LEU A 53 -9.81 -15.49 -16.24
C LEU A 53 -10.17 -14.06 -16.63
N THR A 54 -11.03 -13.89 -17.62
CA THR A 54 -11.75 -12.61 -17.75
C THR A 54 -12.75 -12.48 -16.59
N ARG A 55 -13.13 -11.25 -16.25
CA ARG A 55 -14.18 -10.96 -15.25
C ARG A 55 -15.45 -11.75 -15.51
N GLN A 56 -15.87 -11.83 -16.78
CA GLN A 56 -17.06 -12.57 -17.19
C GLN A 56 -16.89 -14.07 -16.95
N ALA A 57 -15.76 -14.65 -17.34
CA ALA A 57 -15.46 -16.06 -17.11
C ALA A 57 -15.44 -16.40 -15.62
N PHE A 58 -14.76 -15.58 -14.80
CA PHE A 58 -14.73 -15.70 -13.35
C PHE A 58 -16.13 -15.66 -12.74
N THR A 59 -16.94 -14.66 -13.12
CA THR A 59 -18.30 -14.49 -12.60
C THR A 59 -19.21 -15.65 -13.01
N SER A 60 -19.12 -16.11 -14.25
CA SER A 60 -19.94 -17.24 -14.74
C SER A 60 -19.53 -18.59 -14.13
N SER A 61 -18.27 -18.73 -13.73
CA SER A 61 -17.69 -19.99 -13.25
C SER A 61 -17.53 -20.05 -11.72
N TRP A 62 -18.05 -19.06 -10.99
CA TRP A 62 -17.86 -18.92 -9.53
C TRP A 62 -18.28 -20.18 -8.75
N ASP A 63 -19.32 -20.88 -9.21
CA ASP A 63 -19.82 -22.11 -8.57
C ASP A 63 -18.84 -23.28 -8.64
N VAL A 64 -18.04 -23.34 -9.70
CA VAL A 64 -16.96 -24.32 -9.83
C VAL A 64 -15.74 -23.84 -9.06
N LEU A 65 -15.36 -22.58 -9.24
CA LEU A 65 -14.17 -22.00 -8.62
C LEU A 65 -14.23 -22.05 -7.09
N ARG A 66 -15.39 -21.81 -6.47
CA ARG A 66 -15.55 -21.85 -5.01
C ARG A 66 -15.31 -23.23 -4.37
N THR A 67 -15.20 -24.29 -5.16
CA THR A 67 -14.89 -25.63 -4.67
C THR A 67 -13.39 -25.85 -4.47
N PHE A 68 -12.56 -24.90 -4.90
CA PHE A 68 -11.12 -24.93 -4.79
C PHE A 68 -10.59 -23.85 -3.84
N ASP A 69 -9.40 -24.09 -3.31
CA ASP A 69 -8.69 -23.15 -2.45
C ASP A 69 -7.68 -22.33 -3.27
N PHE A 70 -7.91 -21.03 -3.32
CA PHE A 70 -6.99 -20.05 -3.91
C PHE A 70 -6.38 -19.19 -2.79
N PRO A 71 -5.15 -19.49 -2.32
CA PRO A 71 -4.50 -18.66 -1.30
C PRO A 71 -4.18 -17.24 -1.76
N THR A 72 -4.03 -17.04 -3.08
CA THR A 72 -3.67 -15.75 -3.67
C THR A 72 -4.57 -15.42 -4.85
N ALA A 73 -5.04 -14.18 -4.90
CA ALA A 73 -5.84 -13.66 -6.01
C ALA A 73 -5.34 -12.26 -6.41
N THR A 74 -5.29 -12.01 -7.71
CA THR A 74 -4.98 -10.70 -8.29
C THR A 74 -6.13 -10.26 -9.19
N PHE A 75 -6.63 -9.05 -8.95
CA PHE A 75 -7.67 -8.39 -9.74
C PHE A 75 -7.05 -7.22 -10.48
N VAL A 76 -7.18 -7.18 -11.80
CA VAL A 76 -6.53 -6.19 -12.65
C VAL A 76 -7.58 -5.45 -13.45
N GLY A 77 -7.66 -4.13 -13.26
CA GLY A 77 -8.61 -3.27 -13.98
C GLY A 77 -10.09 -3.63 -13.75
N CYS A 78 -10.40 -4.40 -12.71
CA CYS A 78 -11.76 -4.85 -12.43
C CYS A 78 -12.65 -3.69 -11.95
N PRO A 79 -13.98 -3.79 -12.11
CA PRO A 79 -14.91 -2.79 -11.57
C PRO A 79 -14.86 -2.79 -10.04
N SER A 80 -15.19 -1.63 -9.46
CA SER A 80 -15.35 -1.50 -8.01
C SER A 80 -16.38 -2.50 -7.49
N LEU A 81 -16.09 -3.10 -6.33
CA LEU A 81 -16.98 -4.01 -5.62
C LEU A 81 -18.21 -3.32 -5.02
N GLU A 82 -18.19 -1.99 -4.92
CA GLU A 82 -19.32 -1.16 -4.47
C GLU A 82 -20.29 -0.78 -5.61
N ALA A 83 -19.86 -0.91 -6.86
CA ALA A 83 -20.68 -0.52 -7.99
C ALA A 83 -21.94 -1.42 -8.09
N LYS A 84 -23.12 -0.81 -8.20
CA LYS A 84 -24.38 -1.57 -8.36
C LYS A 84 -24.36 -2.47 -9.60
N SER A 85 -23.66 -2.04 -10.65
CA SER A 85 -23.50 -2.80 -11.90
C SER A 85 -22.57 -4.01 -11.77
N SER A 86 -21.85 -4.18 -10.67
CA SER A 86 -20.91 -5.28 -10.45
C SER A 86 -21.37 -6.29 -9.40
N GLN A 87 -22.64 -6.27 -8.97
CA GLN A 87 -23.14 -7.15 -7.89
C GLN A 87 -22.84 -8.64 -8.10
N ASP A 88 -23.03 -9.16 -9.31
CA ASP A 88 -22.73 -10.57 -9.61
C ASP A 88 -21.24 -10.88 -9.47
N PHE A 89 -20.38 -9.96 -9.93
CA PHE A 89 -18.95 -10.06 -9.77
C PHE A 89 -18.55 -10.00 -8.29
N THR A 90 -19.07 -9.03 -7.52
CA THR A 90 -18.82 -8.92 -6.08
C THR A 90 -19.21 -10.20 -5.34
N LYS A 91 -20.37 -10.77 -5.68
CA LYS A 91 -20.81 -12.06 -5.10
C LYS A 91 -19.85 -13.19 -5.46
N ALA A 92 -19.38 -13.27 -6.70
CA ALA A 92 -18.38 -14.25 -7.11
C ALA A 92 -17.05 -14.07 -6.34
N VAL A 93 -16.58 -12.83 -6.18
CA VAL A 93 -15.37 -12.49 -5.41
C VAL A 93 -15.50 -12.97 -3.97
N GLU A 94 -16.60 -12.64 -3.29
CA GLU A 94 -16.82 -13.07 -1.90
C GLU A 94 -16.83 -14.60 -1.75
N LYS A 95 -17.38 -15.31 -2.73
CA LYS A 95 -17.56 -16.77 -2.68
C LYS A 95 -16.29 -17.54 -3.02
N VAL A 96 -15.51 -17.06 -3.98
CA VAL A 96 -14.28 -17.72 -4.44
C VAL A 96 -13.08 -17.29 -3.59
N CYS A 97 -13.00 -15.99 -3.28
CA CYS A 97 -11.81 -15.39 -2.68
C CYS A 97 -11.95 -15.08 -1.18
N GLY A 98 -13.05 -15.46 -0.53
CA GLY A 98 -13.21 -15.29 0.92
C GLY A 98 -12.16 -16.04 1.76
N GLY A 99 -11.49 -17.03 1.17
CA GLY A 99 -10.39 -17.78 1.75
C GLY A 99 -8.99 -17.21 1.50
N CYS A 100 -8.85 -16.21 0.62
CA CYS A 100 -7.54 -15.71 0.20
C CYS A 100 -6.75 -15.11 1.36
N THR A 101 -5.45 -15.38 1.36
CA THR A 101 -4.48 -14.85 2.34
C THR A 101 -3.66 -13.70 1.77
N LYS A 102 -3.49 -13.65 0.45
CA LYS A 102 -2.89 -12.53 -0.27
C LYS A 102 -3.86 -12.07 -1.36
N VAL A 103 -4.14 -10.78 -1.40
CA VAL A 103 -4.99 -10.19 -2.44
C VAL A 103 -4.29 -8.98 -3.03
N THR A 104 -4.17 -8.96 -4.34
CA THR A 104 -3.65 -7.82 -5.11
C THR A 104 -4.78 -7.21 -5.93
N VAL A 105 -4.97 -5.89 -5.86
CA VAL A 105 -5.96 -5.17 -6.68
C VAL A 105 -5.25 -4.06 -7.42
N VAL A 106 -4.91 -4.31 -8.69
CA VAL A 106 -4.29 -3.35 -9.58
C VAL A 106 -5.35 -2.40 -10.12
N HIS A 107 -5.04 -1.09 -10.10
CA HIS A 107 -5.99 -0.02 -10.44
C HIS A 107 -7.19 0.03 -9.50
N ASN A 108 -6.95 -0.20 -8.21
CA ASN A 108 -8.00 -0.26 -7.19
C ASN A 108 -8.86 1.01 -7.15
N LYS A 109 -10.18 0.79 -7.16
CA LYS A 109 -11.22 1.83 -7.08
C LYS A 109 -12.00 1.81 -5.76
N ASP A 110 -11.81 0.76 -4.95
CA ASP A 110 -12.54 0.54 -3.70
C ASP A 110 -11.81 1.11 -2.48
N LEU A 111 -12.56 1.27 -1.39
CA LEU A 111 -11.98 1.64 -0.10
C LEU A 111 -11.22 0.45 0.52
N VAL A 112 -10.11 0.70 1.20
CA VAL A 112 -9.33 -0.32 1.93
C VAL A 112 -10.23 -1.06 2.93
N ILE A 113 -11.05 -0.32 3.68
CA ILE A 113 -11.98 -0.91 4.65
C ILE A 113 -13.01 -1.82 3.97
N ARG A 114 -13.49 -1.43 2.79
CA ARG A 114 -14.40 -2.26 1.98
C ARG A 114 -13.73 -3.55 1.56
N LEU A 115 -12.52 -3.47 1.02
CA LEU A 115 -11.74 -4.64 0.62
C LEU A 115 -11.49 -5.59 1.79
N LEU A 116 -11.12 -5.08 2.97
CA LEU A 116 -10.94 -5.90 4.17
C LEU A 116 -12.25 -6.55 4.66
N ASN A 117 -13.39 -5.87 4.55
CA ASN A 117 -14.68 -6.48 4.85
C ASN A 117 -15.06 -7.60 3.86
N THR A 118 -14.64 -7.49 2.60
CA THR A 118 -14.80 -8.53 1.57
C THR A 118 -13.84 -9.70 1.80
N PHE A 119 -12.55 -9.43 1.95
CA PHE A 119 -11.48 -10.43 2.05
C PHE A 119 -11.09 -10.70 3.51
N LYS A 120 -12.04 -11.25 4.28
CA LYS A 120 -11.94 -11.37 5.76
C LYS A 120 -10.74 -12.14 6.31
N ARG A 121 -10.04 -12.90 5.46
CA ARG A 121 -8.87 -13.72 5.82
C ARG A 121 -7.56 -13.16 5.27
N VAL A 122 -7.58 -12.03 4.59
CA VAL A 122 -6.38 -11.47 3.96
C VAL A 122 -5.36 -11.08 5.02
N ALA A 123 -4.14 -11.59 4.87
CA ALA A 123 -2.96 -11.23 5.65
C ALA A 123 -2.14 -10.16 4.92
N GLU A 124 -2.12 -10.18 3.58
CA GLU A 124 -1.41 -9.22 2.74
C GLU A 124 -2.33 -8.64 1.66
N LEU A 125 -2.58 -7.33 1.74
CA LEU A 125 -3.34 -6.57 0.76
C LEU A 125 -2.38 -5.67 -0.03
N VAL A 126 -2.38 -5.80 -1.36
CA VAL A 126 -1.47 -5.08 -2.27
C VAL A 126 -2.30 -4.27 -3.25
N LEU A 127 -2.09 -2.95 -3.27
CA LEU A 127 -2.90 -1.99 -4.03
C LEU A 127 -2.02 -1.12 -4.95
N PRO A 128 -1.41 -1.72 -5.98
CA PRO A 128 -0.61 -0.98 -6.94
C PRO A 128 -1.54 -0.11 -7.80
N HIS A 129 -1.09 1.10 -8.12
CA HIS A 129 -1.85 2.05 -8.92
C HIS A 129 -3.24 2.33 -8.32
N ASN A 130 -3.32 2.38 -6.99
CA ASN A 130 -4.55 2.73 -6.30
C ASN A 130 -4.98 4.15 -6.69
N ILE A 131 -6.13 4.28 -7.32
CA ILE A 131 -6.66 5.56 -7.79
C ILE A 131 -7.67 6.18 -6.81
N ARG A 132 -7.88 5.52 -5.67
CA ARG A 132 -8.87 5.90 -4.66
C ARG A 132 -8.24 6.59 -3.46
N LEU A 133 -8.67 7.83 -3.19
CA LEU A 133 -8.43 8.48 -1.91
C LEU A 133 -9.22 7.77 -0.80
N GLN A 134 -8.54 7.40 0.29
CA GLN A 134 -9.13 6.64 1.39
C GLN A 134 -9.56 7.63 2.48
N SER A 135 -10.84 8.02 2.46
CA SER A 135 -11.39 8.99 3.41
C SER A 135 -12.56 8.41 4.22
N CYS A 136 -12.56 8.73 5.52
CA CYS A 136 -13.53 8.28 6.52
C CYS A 136 -14.92 8.95 6.43
N LEU A 137 -15.19 9.79 5.43
CA LEU A 137 -16.58 10.26 5.19
C LEU A 137 -17.53 9.12 4.80
N SER A 138 -17.01 7.92 4.49
CA SER A 138 -17.79 6.69 4.35
C SER A 138 -18.12 6.08 5.71
N GLU A 139 -19.38 5.71 5.95
CA GLU A 139 -19.85 5.00 7.16
C GLU A 139 -19.23 3.61 7.36
N ASP A 140 -18.48 3.11 6.37
CA ASP A 140 -17.87 1.79 6.39
C ASP A 140 -16.76 1.70 7.43
N LYS A 141 -17.05 0.94 8.49
CA LYS A 141 -16.09 0.55 9.52
C LYS A 141 -15.77 -0.94 9.39
N LEU A 142 -14.57 -1.31 9.82
CA LEU A 142 -14.27 -2.73 10.04
C LEU A 142 -15.22 -3.29 11.09
N THR A 143 -15.96 -4.33 10.68
CA THR A 143 -17.02 -4.94 11.49
C THR A 143 -16.49 -5.79 12.64
N SER A 144 -15.23 -6.22 12.56
CA SER A 144 -14.56 -7.08 13.54
C SER A 144 -13.04 -6.92 13.46
N ASN A 145 -12.31 -7.56 14.37
CA ASN A 145 -10.85 -7.60 14.31
C ASN A 145 -10.40 -8.34 13.04
N HIS A 146 -9.52 -7.73 12.26
CA HIS A 146 -9.07 -8.26 10.97
C HIS A 146 -7.64 -8.83 11.08
N PRO A 147 -7.32 -9.99 10.47
CA PRO A 147 -6.00 -10.63 10.56
C PRO A 147 -4.92 -9.99 9.68
N VAL A 148 -5.18 -8.84 9.06
CA VAL A 148 -4.26 -8.24 8.08
C VAL A 148 -2.96 -7.84 8.77
N LYS A 149 -1.86 -8.17 8.11
CA LYS A 149 -0.49 -7.87 8.52
C LYS A 149 0.13 -6.80 7.64
N VAL A 150 -0.15 -6.81 6.34
CA VAL A 150 0.50 -5.93 5.38
C VAL A 150 -0.55 -5.27 4.50
N ILE A 151 -0.50 -3.95 4.41
CA ILE A 151 -1.28 -3.14 3.47
C ILE A 151 -0.30 -2.27 2.69
N LYS A 152 0.08 -2.69 1.50
CA LYS A 152 1.02 -1.96 0.65
C LYS A 152 0.36 -1.47 -0.62
N GLY A 153 0.89 -0.42 -1.21
CA GLY A 153 0.34 0.12 -2.45
C GLY A 153 0.86 1.49 -2.78
N ASP A 154 0.52 1.97 -3.97
CA ASP A 154 1.00 3.24 -4.49
C ASP A 154 -0.10 3.97 -5.25
N MET A 155 0.18 5.22 -5.59
CA MET A 155 -0.60 5.99 -6.55
C MET A 155 0.37 6.54 -7.61
N CYS A 156 1.13 5.65 -8.25
CA CYS A 156 2.20 6.04 -9.16
C CYS A 156 1.69 6.89 -10.34
N GLY A 157 0.43 6.70 -10.77
CA GLY A 157 -0.22 7.50 -11.81
C GLY A 157 -0.34 8.99 -11.46
N ILE A 158 -0.17 9.33 -10.18
CA ILE A 158 -0.04 10.70 -9.69
C ILE A 158 1.32 10.97 -9.03
N GLY A 159 2.29 10.06 -9.14
CA GLY A 159 3.65 10.22 -8.65
C GLY A 159 3.83 10.07 -7.14
N ALA A 160 2.98 9.26 -6.49
CA ALA A 160 3.12 8.90 -5.07
C ALA A 160 3.36 7.39 -4.94
N HIS A 161 4.32 7.01 -4.07
CA HIS A 161 4.70 5.61 -3.82
C HIS A 161 4.09 5.07 -2.52
N HIS A 162 2.90 5.55 -2.17
CA HIS A 162 2.18 5.19 -0.97
C HIS A 162 0.67 5.39 -1.16
N LEU A 163 -0.14 4.84 -0.26
CA LEU A 163 -1.56 5.12 -0.20
C LEU A 163 -1.83 6.50 0.44
N LEU A 164 -2.87 7.17 -0.04
CA LEU A 164 -3.40 8.37 0.61
C LEU A 164 -4.51 7.98 1.57
N LEU A 165 -4.14 7.78 2.83
CA LEU A 165 -5.03 7.48 3.95
C LEU A 165 -5.18 8.73 4.81
N ASP A 166 -6.42 9.09 5.17
CA ASP A 166 -6.65 10.11 6.21
C ASP A 166 -6.35 9.57 7.63
N GLU A 167 -6.18 10.48 8.58
CA GLU A 167 -5.90 10.16 9.98
C GLU A 167 -6.89 9.13 10.55
N VAL A 168 -8.19 9.35 10.32
CA VAL A 168 -9.25 8.51 10.92
C VAL A 168 -9.21 7.10 10.36
N THR A 169 -8.93 6.93 9.06
CA THR A 169 -8.75 5.61 8.43
C THR A 169 -7.58 4.88 9.04
N VAL A 170 -6.44 5.56 9.22
CA VAL A 170 -5.25 4.95 9.84
C VAL A 170 -5.52 4.51 11.28
N LEU A 171 -6.10 5.39 12.10
CA LEU A 171 -6.45 5.06 13.47
C LEU A 171 -7.47 3.90 13.55
N GLY A 172 -8.43 3.88 12.63
CA GLY A 172 -9.41 2.81 12.51
C GLY A 172 -8.78 1.45 12.16
N LEU A 173 -7.84 1.43 11.22
CA LEU A 173 -7.07 0.23 10.86
C LEU A 173 -6.27 -0.28 12.05
N VAL A 174 -5.53 0.61 12.73
CA VAL A 174 -4.70 0.25 13.87
C VAL A 174 -5.53 -0.29 15.04
N ALA A 175 -6.72 0.27 15.27
CA ALA A 175 -7.61 -0.17 16.34
C ALA A 175 -8.25 -1.54 16.07
N ARG A 176 -8.37 -1.95 14.80
CA ARG A 176 -9.11 -3.17 14.40
C ARG A 176 -8.21 -4.25 13.80
N CYS A 177 -6.94 -3.95 13.52
CA CYS A 177 -5.99 -4.88 12.92
C CYS A 177 -4.79 -5.04 13.86
N GLU A 178 -4.96 -5.80 14.95
CA GLU A 178 -3.91 -5.97 15.98
C GLU A 178 -2.63 -6.65 15.46
N LYS A 179 -2.75 -7.41 14.37
CA LYS A 179 -1.62 -8.09 13.69
C LYS A 179 -1.02 -7.26 12.57
N LEU A 180 -1.50 -6.04 12.36
CA LEU A 180 -0.95 -5.17 11.34
C LEU A 180 0.53 -4.96 11.65
N GLU A 181 1.36 -5.11 10.65
CA GLU A 181 2.81 -5.01 10.72
C GLU A 181 3.25 -3.93 9.74
N HIS A 182 2.61 -3.74 8.59
CA HIS A 182 3.07 -2.76 7.60
C HIS A 182 1.91 -2.04 6.90
N VAL A 183 2.06 -0.72 6.73
CA VAL A 183 1.18 0.09 5.89
C VAL A 183 1.96 1.17 5.14
N ASP A 184 1.81 1.23 3.82
CA ASP A 184 2.32 2.35 3.02
C ASP A 184 1.35 3.54 3.10
N MET A 185 1.62 4.46 4.02
CA MET A 185 0.80 5.65 4.26
C MET A 185 1.65 6.92 4.32
N ASN A 186 1.03 8.05 4.02
CA ASN A 186 1.59 9.35 4.35
C ASN A 186 1.39 9.65 5.85
N LEU A 187 2.41 10.19 6.52
CA LEU A 187 2.37 10.48 7.96
C LEU A 187 2.22 11.97 8.31
N ASP A 188 2.15 12.86 7.33
CA ASP A 188 2.20 14.31 7.54
C ASP A 188 1.07 14.81 8.45
N GLU A 189 -0.19 14.45 8.13
CA GLU A 189 -1.38 14.89 8.90
C GLU A 189 -1.40 14.30 10.31
N ILE A 190 -0.99 13.04 10.46
CA ILE A 190 -0.95 12.36 11.77
C ILE A 190 0.13 12.99 12.68
N LEU A 191 1.29 13.30 12.11
CA LEU A 191 2.40 13.92 12.85
C LEU A 191 2.16 15.40 13.12
N GLU A 192 1.33 16.09 12.34
CA GLU A 192 0.93 17.46 12.61
C GLU A 192 -0.10 17.54 13.74
N LEU A 193 -1.11 16.66 13.71
CA LEU A 193 -2.23 16.72 14.66
C LEU A 193 -1.92 16.02 15.99
N LEU A 194 -1.31 14.83 15.97
CA LEU A 194 -1.09 14.00 17.16
C LEU A 194 0.31 13.34 17.20
N PRO A 195 1.41 14.12 17.12
CA PRO A 195 2.77 13.58 17.02
C PRO A 195 3.16 12.68 18.20
N ILE A 196 3.01 13.19 19.43
CA ILE A 196 3.44 12.48 20.64
C ILE A 196 2.57 11.24 20.90
N PRO A 197 1.23 11.32 20.89
CA PRO A 197 0.38 10.14 21.05
C PRO A 197 0.61 9.07 20.00
N PHE A 198 0.84 9.45 18.73
CA PHE A 198 1.10 8.49 17.67
C PHE A 198 2.46 7.79 17.84
N ILE A 199 3.52 8.56 18.13
CA ILE A 199 4.85 8.01 18.40
C ILE A 199 4.83 7.09 19.63
N ASP A 200 4.14 7.48 20.71
CA ASP A 200 4.01 6.68 21.93
C ASP A 200 3.09 5.47 21.76
N ALA A 201 2.06 5.56 20.92
CA ALA A 201 1.27 4.40 20.51
C ALA A 201 2.13 3.43 19.69
N GLY A 202 3.04 3.94 18.85
CA GLY A 202 4.08 3.17 18.18
C GLY A 202 5.14 2.54 19.07
N LYS A 203 5.26 2.94 20.35
CA LYS A 203 6.10 2.24 21.35
C LYS A 203 5.36 1.06 21.99
N ARG A 204 4.03 1.11 22.01
CA ARG A 204 3.16 0.13 22.69
C ARG A 204 2.53 -0.88 21.74
N ASN A 205 2.44 -0.57 20.46
CA ASN A 205 1.84 -1.43 19.44
C ASN A 205 2.83 -1.68 18.28
N PRO A 206 3.26 -2.94 18.05
CA PRO A 206 4.11 -3.31 16.92
C PRO A 206 3.57 -2.87 15.55
N ALA A 207 2.24 -2.81 15.39
CA ALA A 207 1.57 -2.31 14.19
C ALA A 207 1.83 -0.84 13.87
N LEU A 208 2.04 -0.06 14.92
CA LEU A 208 2.44 1.33 14.83
C LEU A 208 3.96 1.49 14.94
N ALA A 209 4.73 0.42 15.15
CA ALA A 209 6.18 0.50 15.22
C ALA A 209 6.83 0.63 13.83
N LEU A 210 6.20 0.05 12.81
CA LEU A 210 6.71 -0.08 11.44
C LEU A 210 6.37 1.10 10.49
N PRO A 211 5.22 1.81 10.59
CA PRO A 211 5.05 3.12 9.94
C PRO A 211 6.14 4.11 10.39
N VAL A 212 6.64 3.92 11.61
CA VAL A 212 7.71 4.71 12.24
C VAL A 212 9.12 4.21 11.82
N SER A 213 9.21 3.18 10.97
CA SER A 213 10.46 2.69 10.36
C SER A 213 10.55 2.99 8.85
N ASN A 214 9.43 3.39 8.24
CA ASN A 214 9.27 3.75 6.84
C ASN A 214 8.53 5.10 6.75
N TYR A 215 9.23 6.19 7.07
CA TYR A 215 8.60 7.51 7.08
C TYR A 215 8.42 8.02 5.65
N ILE A 216 7.16 8.24 5.27
CA ILE A 216 6.79 8.90 4.02
C ILE A 216 6.19 10.26 4.36
N LEU A 217 6.97 11.30 4.08
CA LEU A 217 6.75 12.66 4.55
C LEU A 217 6.77 13.65 3.39
N GLY A 218 6.01 14.73 3.50
CA GLY A 218 5.91 15.82 2.53
C GLY A 218 5.01 15.50 1.33
N SER A 219 4.40 14.33 1.32
CA SER A 219 3.61 13.82 0.20
C SER A 219 2.13 13.81 0.52
N PHE A 220 1.67 14.87 1.18
CA PHE A 220 0.26 15.07 1.48
C PHE A 220 -0.45 15.76 0.31
N ARG A 221 -1.62 15.24 -0.03
CA ARG A 221 -2.49 15.78 -1.07
C ARG A 221 -3.81 16.16 -0.41
N HIS A 222 -3.98 17.44 -0.09
CA HIS A 222 -5.27 17.96 0.36
C HIS A 222 -6.21 18.03 -0.84
N ARG A 223 -7.37 17.38 -0.70
CA ARG A 223 -8.48 17.58 -1.60
C ARG A 223 -9.23 18.83 -1.16
N ILE A 224 -9.13 19.91 -1.93
CA ILE A 224 -9.98 21.08 -1.71
C ILE A 224 -11.34 20.86 -2.40
N THR A 225 -11.35 20.17 -3.55
CA THR A 225 -12.57 19.76 -4.29
C THR A 225 -12.34 18.46 -5.08
N LEU A 226 -13.39 17.89 -5.69
CA LEU A 226 -13.29 16.73 -6.60
C LEU A 226 -12.28 16.95 -7.74
N ASP A 227 -12.10 18.21 -8.14
CA ASP A 227 -11.34 18.63 -9.32
C ASP A 227 -9.95 19.21 -8.98
N ASN A 228 -9.64 19.48 -7.70
CA ASN A 228 -8.38 20.06 -7.28
C ASN A 228 -7.71 19.23 -6.19
N ILE A 229 -6.67 18.48 -6.60
CA ILE A 229 -5.67 17.92 -5.70
C ILE A 229 -4.61 19.01 -5.49
N ALA A 230 -4.60 19.64 -4.31
CA ALA A 230 -3.51 20.53 -3.94
C ALA A 230 -2.38 19.70 -3.30
N VAL A 231 -1.21 19.71 -3.93
CA VAL A 231 0.02 19.20 -3.31
C VAL A 231 0.56 20.32 -2.40
N ASN A 232 0.10 20.34 -1.15
CA ASN A 232 0.41 21.39 -0.19
C ASN A 232 1.13 20.83 1.05
N SER A 233 2.10 19.95 0.86
CA SER A 233 2.93 19.52 1.98
C SER A 233 4.40 19.60 1.62
N HIS A 234 5.12 20.26 2.50
CA HIS A 234 6.56 20.20 2.59
C HIS A 234 6.85 19.70 3.99
N VAL A 235 7.65 18.65 4.10
CA VAL A 235 8.21 18.29 5.41
C VAL A 235 8.88 19.52 5.98
N ASN A 236 8.55 19.86 7.22
CA ASN A 236 9.23 20.91 7.95
C ASN A 236 10.35 20.31 8.83
N PHE A 237 11.31 21.15 9.20
CA PHE A 237 12.45 20.73 10.02
C PHE A 237 12.03 20.13 11.37
N HIS A 238 10.99 20.69 11.99
CA HIS A 238 10.50 20.25 13.29
C HIS A 238 10.00 18.79 13.27
N THR A 239 9.25 18.40 12.22
CA THR A 239 8.76 17.03 12.04
C THR A 239 9.90 16.03 11.98
N LEU A 240 10.94 16.28 11.18
CA LEU A 240 12.10 15.39 11.13
C LEU A 240 12.87 15.39 12.47
N GLN A 241 12.93 16.52 13.17
CA GLN A 241 13.67 16.59 14.44
C GLN A 241 12.99 15.74 15.52
N MET A 242 11.66 15.74 15.54
CA MET A 242 10.88 14.86 16.41
C MET A 242 11.11 13.38 16.07
N ILE A 243 11.12 13.04 14.78
CA ILE A 243 11.39 11.67 14.32
C ILE A 243 12.79 11.23 14.75
N LEU A 244 13.82 12.06 14.51
CA LEU A 244 15.19 11.79 14.93
C LEU A 244 15.30 11.60 16.45
N SER A 245 14.58 12.42 17.23
CA SER A 245 14.58 12.36 18.70
C SER A 245 13.81 11.16 19.26
N SER A 246 13.01 10.47 18.43
CA SER A 246 12.18 9.35 18.88
C SER A 246 12.96 8.04 19.10
N ASN A 247 14.27 8.01 18.86
CA ASN A 247 15.15 6.82 18.87
C ASN A 247 14.66 5.69 17.94
N LYS A 248 13.77 6.00 17.00
CA LYS A 248 13.36 5.09 15.94
C LYS A 248 14.36 5.26 14.81
N CYS A 249 14.94 4.15 14.39
CA CYS A 249 15.92 4.10 13.33
C CYS A 249 15.19 3.74 12.03
N PRO A 250 14.72 4.73 11.23
CA PRO A 250 14.04 4.39 10.01
C PRO A 250 14.99 3.70 9.05
N SER A 251 14.54 2.56 8.52
CA SER A 251 15.27 1.85 7.47
C SER A 251 14.98 2.45 6.10
N ARG A 252 13.82 3.11 5.95
CA ARG A 252 13.41 3.82 4.74
C ARG A 252 12.90 5.22 5.08
N LEU A 253 13.31 6.19 4.28
CA LEU A 253 12.93 7.59 4.43
C LEU A 253 12.55 8.14 3.05
N GLN A 254 11.29 8.52 2.87
CA GLN A 254 10.81 9.25 1.70
C GLN A 254 10.43 10.66 2.12
N ILE A 255 11.09 11.65 1.53
CA ILE A 255 10.90 13.07 1.85
C ILE A 255 10.55 13.82 0.57
N VAL A 256 9.48 14.60 0.65
CA VAL A 256 9.18 15.64 -0.33
C VAL A 256 9.30 17.00 0.35
N THR A 257 10.19 17.87 -0.10
CA THR A 257 10.43 19.15 0.58
C THR A 257 10.86 20.25 -0.39
N ALA A 258 10.77 21.50 0.06
CA ALA A 258 11.37 22.66 -0.56
C ALA A 258 12.39 23.35 0.37
N SER A 259 12.74 22.71 1.49
CA SER A 259 13.58 23.29 2.54
C SER A 259 14.96 22.66 2.56
N ASP A 260 16.00 23.47 2.36
CA ASP A 260 17.40 23.03 2.48
C ASP A 260 17.72 22.53 3.89
N ASN A 261 17.10 23.10 4.94
CA ASN A 261 17.29 22.65 6.33
C ASN A 261 16.81 21.22 6.56
N VAL A 262 15.74 20.81 5.87
CA VAL A 262 15.20 19.45 5.93
C VAL A 262 16.16 18.48 5.26
N ILE A 263 16.69 18.85 4.09
CA ILE A 263 17.71 18.08 3.37
C ILE A 263 18.97 17.91 4.22
N ALA A 264 19.45 18.99 4.84
CA ALA A 264 20.65 18.99 5.67
C ALA A 264 20.55 18.08 6.91
N MET A 265 19.34 17.68 7.32
CA MET A 265 19.12 16.83 8.48
C MET A 265 18.97 15.34 8.15
N ILE A 266 18.77 14.99 6.87
CA ILE A 266 18.72 13.60 6.39
C ILE A 266 19.94 12.76 6.85
N PRO A 267 21.18 13.28 6.85
CA PRO A 267 22.36 12.52 7.28
C PRO A 267 22.35 12.10 8.75
N CYS A 268 21.53 12.75 9.59
CA CYS A 268 21.40 12.39 10.99
C CYS A 268 20.68 11.05 11.18
N PHE A 269 20.03 10.51 10.14
CA PHE A 269 19.35 9.21 10.18
C PHE A 269 20.30 8.08 9.76
N GLU A 270 21.18 7.67 10.68
CA GLU A 270 22.29 6.72 10.42
C GLU A 270 21.86 5.33 9.92
N ASN A 271 20.59 4.95 10.10
CA ASN A 271 20.06 3.62 9.78
C ASN A 271 19.24 3.57 8.49
N VAL A 272 19.13 4.67 7.75
CA VAL A 272 18.38 4.73 6.49
C VAL A 272 19.17 3.98 5.42
N THR A 273 18.60 2.88 4.95
CA THR A 273 19.12 2.06 3.84
C THR A 273 18.45 2.41 2.51
N ASN A 274 17.23 2.97 2.57
CA ASN A 274 16.45 3.36 1.39
C ASN A 274 16.01 4.81 1.52
N LEU A 275 16.58 5.71 0.72
CA LEU A 275 16.29 7.15 0.75
C LEU A 275 15.68 7.59 -0.59
N LEU A 276 14.50 8.21 -0.54
CA LEU A 276 13.90 8.91 -1.68
C LEU A 276 13.68 10.36 -1.31
N VAL A 277 14.26 11.28 -2.08
CA VAL A 277 14.10 12.72 -1.87
C VAL A 277 13.55 13.36 -3.13
N LYS A 278 12.40 14.04 -3.02
CA LYS A 278 11.83 14.88 -4.07
C LYS A 278 11.88 16.34 -3.65
N TYR A 279 12.59 17.16 -4.42
CA TYR A 279 12.70 18.59 -4.16
C TYR A 279 11.71 19.35 -5.06
N ILE A 280 10.80 20.13 -4.47
CA ILE A 280 9.67 20.72 -5.21
C ILE A 280 10.11 21.91 -6.09
N ASN A 281 11.14 22.65 -5.70
CA ASN A 281 11.57 23.89 -6.37
C ASN A 281 12.73 23.70 -7.37
N GLY A 282 12.85 22.53 -8.01
CA GLY A 282 13.89 22.24 -9.01
C GLY A 282 14.99 21.29 -8.52
N ILE A 283 16.23 21.47 -9.01
CA ILE A 283 17.36 20.63 -8.61
C ILE A 283 17.79 21.00 -7.19
N CYS A 284 17.70 20.05 -6.26
CA CYS A 284 18.26 20.20 -4.92
C CYS A 284 19.78 20.44 -5.03
N SER A 285 20.27 21.57 -4.53
CA SER A 285 21.71 21.81 -4.44
C SER A 285 22.27 21.05 -3.25
N PHE A 286 22.46 19.73 -3.41
CA PHE A 286 23.19 18.91 -2.44
C PHE A 286 24.57 19.52 -2.12
N THR A 287 25.15 20.27 -3.05
CA THR A 287 26.37 21.09 -2.87
C THR A 287 26.28 22.13 -1.74
N LEU A 288 25.11 22.71 -1.47
CA LEU A 288 24.92 23.65 -0.36
C LEU A 288 24.70 22.93 0.98
N CYS A 289 24.05 21.77 0.96
CA CYS A 289 23.73 20.99 2.16
C CYS A 289 24.91 20.13 2.65
N PHE A 290 25.85 19.78 1.77
CA PHE A 290 27.00 18.91 2.04
C PHE A 290 28.32 19.58 1.65
N SER A 291 28.60 20.76 2.21
CA SER A 291 29.80 21.55 1.89
C SER A 291 31.14 20.86 2.19
N LYS A 292 31.14 19.70 2.87
CA LYS A 292 32.35 18.95 3.25
C LYS A 292 32.67 17.73 2.37
N MET A 293 31.80 17.28 1.47
CA MET A 293 32.14 16.17 0.55
C MET A 293 32.93 16.61 -0.69
N SER A 294 32.96 17.91 -1.00
CA SER A 294 33.72 18.46 -2.14
C SER A 294 35.23 18.66 -1.86
N ARG A 295 35.78 18.03 -0.82
CA ARG A 295 37.22 18.07 -0.50
C ARG A 295 37.87 16.69 -0.45
N ILE A 296 37.45 15.76 -1.30
CA ILE A 296 38.26 14.59 -1.66
C ILE A 296 38.26 14.46 -3.18
N SER A 297 38.94 15.39 -3.84
CA SER A 297 39.49 15.22 -5.18
C SER A 297 40.49 16.34 -5.47
N SER A 298 41.69 16.15 -4.95
CA SER A 298 42.94 16.64 -5.53
C SER A 298 44.07 15.71 -5.12
#